data_AF-A0A382NZE2-F1
#
_entry.id   AF-A0A382NZE2-F1
#
_cell.length_a   1.000
_cell.length_b   1.000
_cell.length_c   1.000
_cell.angle_alpha   90.00
_cell.angle_beta   90.00
_cell.angle_gamma   90.00
#
_symmetry.space_group_name_H-M   'P 1'
#
loop_
_entity.id
_entity.type
_entity.pdbx_description
1 polymer ?
#
loop_
_entity_poly.entity_id
_entity_poly.type
_entity_poly.pdbx_seq_one_letter_code
_entity_poly.pdbx_strand_id
1 'polypeptide(L)' 'MEYAEFFENKLRDLRSEGRYRVFADLKRHAGAFPHASFYNQEGDIQNVIVWCSNDYLGM' A
#
# COMPACT_ATOMS: atom_id res chain seq x y z
N MET A 1 23.40 -20.79 -12.29
CA MET A 1 22.53 -19.61 -12.42
C MET A 1 22.41 -19.01 -11.04
N GLU A 2 22.77 -17.74 -10.89
CA GLU A 2 22.61 -17.02 -9.63
C GLU A 2 21.16 -16.51 -9.56
N TYR A 3 20.27 -17.28 -8.95
CA TYR A 3 18.85 -16.94 -8.84
C TYR A 3 18.62 -15.60 -8.14
N ALA A 4 19.47 -15.26 -7.17
CA ALA A 4 19.41 -13.97 -6.47
C ALA A 4 19.56 -12.79 -7.45
N GLU A 5 20.60 -12.84 -8.30
CA GLU A 5 20.86 -11.80 -9.31
C GLU A 5 19.70 -11.68 -10.30
N PHE A 6 19.10 -12.80 -10.71
CA PHE A 6 17.92 -12.80 -11.57
C PHE A 6 16.75 -12.01 -10.95
N PHE A 7 16.44 -12.26 -9.67
CA PHE A 7 15.34 -11.56 -8.98
C PHE A 7 15.64 -10.09 -8.75
N GLU A 8 16.88 -9.73 -8.39
CA GLU A 8 17.29 -8.34 -8.23
C GLU A 8 17.14 -7.55 -9.53
N ASN A 9 17.55 -8.14 -10.65
CA ASN A 9 17.39 -7.52 -11.97
C ASN A 9 15.91 -7.29 -12.31
N LYS A 10 15.02 -8.26 -12.03
CA LYS A 10 13.58 -8.09 -12.24
C LYS A 10 12.95 -7.01 -11.35
N LEU A 11 13.43 -6.85 -10.12
CA LEU A 11 12.99 -5.75 -9.27
C LEU A 11 13.48 -4.39 -9.79
N ARG A 12 14.71 -4.33 -10.33
CA ARG A 12 15.25 -3.12 -10.97
C ARG A 12 14.44 -2.71 -12.18
N ASP A 13 14.06 -3.66 -13.04
CA ASP A 13 13.21 -3.43 -14.21
C ASP A 13 11.85 -2.84 -13.78
N LEU A 14 11.18 -3.42 -12.78
CA LEU A 14 9.91 -2.88 -12.27
C LEU A 14 10.02 -1.45 -11.72
N ARG A 15 11.17 -1.10 -11.11
CA ARG A 15 11.46 0.25 -10.62
C ARG A 15 11.66 1.21 -11.79
N SER A 16 12.46 0.84 -12.78
CA SER A 16 12.73 1.70 -13.94
C SER A 16 11.50 1.93 -14.81
N GLU A 17 10.60 0.95 -14.88
CA GLU A 17 9.29 1.08 -15.54
C GLU A 17 8.30 1.97 -14.78
N GLY A 18 8.57 2.32 -13.52
CA GLY A 18 7.64 3.09 -12.68
C GLY A 18 6.39 2.33 -12.25
N ARG A 19 6.40 0.99 -12.37
CA ARG A 19 5.26 0.11 -12.06
C ARG A 19 5.43 -0.66 -10.75
N TYR A 20 6.55 -0.48 -10.07
CA TYR A 20 6.76 -1.04 -8.75
C TYR A 20 5.78 -0.43 -7.73
N ARG A 21 5.21 -1.28 -6.88
CA ARG A 21 4.17 -0.88 -5.91
C ARG A 21 4.76 -0.73 -4.53
N VAL A 22 4.41 0.38 -3.87
CA VAL A 22 4.57 0.57 -2.43
C VAL A 22 3.16 0.58 -1.84
N PHE A 23 2.87 -0.34 -0.93
CA PHE A 23 1.54 -0.45 -0.34
C PHE A 23 1.38 0.52 0.81
N ALA A 24 0.19 1.13 0.90
CA ALA A 24 -0.22 1.92 2.05
C ALA A 24 -0.77 0.99 3.13
N ASP A 25 -0.22 1.07 4.35
CA ASP A 25 -0.71 0.32 5.50
C ASP A 25 -1.87 1.07 6.14
N LEU A 26 -3.08 0.51 6.04
CA LEU A 26 -4.33 1.15 6.41
C LEU A 26 -5.15 0.26 7.34
N LYS A 27 -5.61 0.84 8.45
CA LYS A 27 -6.59 0.24 9.36
C LYS A 27 -7.90 1.00 9.30
N ARG A 28 -8.91 0.43 8.65
CA ARG A 28 -10.28 0.98 8.60
C ARG A 28 -10.90 1.04 9.99
N HIS A 29 -11.71 2.07 10.24
CA HIS A 29 -12.44 2.22 11.50
C HIS A 29 -13.86 1.64 11.36
N ALA A 30 -14.10 0.48 11.97
CA ALA A 30 -15.43 -0.14 11.96
C ALA A 30 -16.47 0.79 12.64
N GLY A 31 -17.63 0.97 12.01
CA GLY A 31 -18.66 1.91 12.47
C GLY A 31 -18.38 3.39 12.14
N ALA A 32 -17.23 3.71 11.55
CA ALA A 32 -16.85 5.06 11.14
C ALA A 32 -16.35 5.09 9.68
N PHE A 33 -17.00 4.35 8.79
CA PHE A 33 -16.72 4.42 7.35
C PHE A 33 -16.93 5.86 6.83
N PRO A 34 -16.05 6.40 5.96
CA PRO A 34 -14.88 5.80 5.30
C PRO A 34 -13.51 6.08 5.96
N HIS A 35 -13.46 6.30 7.28
CA HIS A 35 -12.21 6.67 7.96
C HIS A 35 -11.25 5.49 8.19
N ALA A 36 -9.95 5.78 8.15
CA ALA A 36 -8.88 4.83 8.46
C ALA A 36 -7.68 5.51 9.13
N SER A 37 -6.88 4.71 9.83
CA SER A 37 -5.53 5.07 10.26
C SER A 37 -4.53 4.62 9.20
N PHE A 38 -3.71 5.53 8.69
CA PHE A 38 -2.57 5.27 7.82
C PHE A 38 -1.29 5.23 8.65
N TYR A 39 -0.55 4.12 8.56
CA TYR A 39 0.76 3.95 9.16
C TYR A 39 1.82 4.30 8.12
N ASN A 40 2.47 5.45 8.28
CA ASN A 40 3.50 5.86 7.33
C ASN A 40 4.82 5.09 7.60
N GLN A 41 5.78 5.21 6.69
CA GLN A 41 7.08 4.53 6.82
C GLN A 41 7.98 5.13 7.92
N GLU A 42 7.65 6.31 8.42
CA GLU A 42 8.37 7.01 9.48
C GLU A 42 7.90 6.59 10.88
N GLY A 43 6.85 5.76 10.97
CA GLY A 43 6.28 5.24 12.21
C GLY A 43 5.12 6.08 12.77
N ASP A 44 4.71 7.14 12.08
CA ASP A 44 3.58 7.97 12.49
C ASP A 44 2.25 7.40 12.01
N ILE A 45 1.20 7.74 12.77
CA ILE A 45 -0.18 7.38 12.47
C ILE A 45 -0.95 8.63 12.06
N GLN A 46 -1.57 8.58 10.89
CA GLN A 46 -2.39 9.67 10.34
C GLN A 46 -3.84 9.22 10.16
N ASN A 47 -4.80 10.09 10.49
CA ASN A 47 -6.20 9.84 10.18
C ASN A 47 -6.49 10.28 8.74
N VAL A 48 -7.03 9.37 7.93
CA VAL A 48 -7.30 9.58 6.51
C VAL A 48 -8.73 9.16 6.13
N ILE A 49 -9.18 9.62 4.97
CA ILE A 49 -10.44 9.23 4.33
C ILE A 49 -10.12 8.30 3.16
N VAL A 50 -10.73 7.11 3.13
CA VAL A 50 -10.49 6.12 2.08
C VAL A 50 -11.40 6.37 0.88
N TRP A 51 -10.81 6.71 -0.28
CA TRP A 51 -11.55 6.98 -1.54
C TRP A 51 -11.47 5.85 -2.57
N CYS A 52 -10.51 4.92 -2.42
CA CYS A 52 -10.27 3.83 -3.37
C CYS A 52 -10.76 2.46 -2.84
N SER A 53 -11.61 2.45 -1.81
CA SER A 53 -12.20 1.22 -1.30
C SER A 53 -13.20 0.64 -2.30
N ASN A 54 -13.19 -0.68 -2.45
CA ASN A 54 -14.25 -1.41 -3.16
C ASN A 54 -15.42 -1.80 -2.22
N ASP A 55 -15.33 -1.49 -0.93
CA ASP A 55 -16.46 -1.61 -0.01
C ASP A 55 -17.42 -0.43 -0.22
N TYR A 56 -18.24 -0.54 -1.27
CA TYR A 56 -19.10 0.53 -1.74
C TYR A 56 -20.29 0.82 -0.83
N LEU A 57 -20.69 -0.13 0.02
CA LEU A 57 -21.87 -0.02 0.88
C LEU A 57 -21.53 0.10 2.37
N GLY A 58 -20.26 -0.05 2.76
CA GLY A 58 -19.82 0.08 4.14
C GLY A 58 -20.43 -0.96 5.07
N MET A 59 -20.64 -2.18 4.55
CA MET A 59 -21.32 -3.29 5.24
C MET A 59 -20.43 -4.00 6.26
#